data_AF-A0A661KGZ3-F1
#
_entry.id   AF-A0A661KGZ3-F1
#
_cell.length_a   1.000
_cell.length_b   1.000
_cell.length_c   1.000
_cell.angle_alpha   90.00
_cell.angle_beta   90.00
_cell.angle_gamma   90.00
#
_symmetry.space_group_name_H-M   'P 1'
#
loop_
_entity.id
_entity.type
_entity.pdbx_description
1 polymer ?
#
loop_
_entity_poly.entity_id
_entity_poly.type
_entity_poly.pdbx_seq_one_letter_code
_entity_poly.pdbx_strand_id
1 'polypeptide(L)' 'EVPCCQGLPVIIKKGMELAGKRVPMEQIVISTRGEILERERLVA' A
#
# COMPACT_ATOMS: atom_id res chain seq x y z
N GLU A 1 7.07 -7.40 -8.06
CA GLU A 1 7.53 -7.49 -6.66
C GLU A 1 8.92 -6.87 -6.54
N VAL A 2 9.04 -5.78 -5.79
CA VAL A 2 10.34 -5.15 -5.52
C VAL A 2 10.47 -5.07 -4.00
N PRO A 3 11.46 -5.75 -3.39
CA PRO A 3 11.52 -5.88 -1.93
C PRO A 3 11.70 -4.54 -1.22
N CYS A 4 12.34 -3.54 -1.86
CA CYS A 4 12.48 -2.19 -1.29
C CYS A 4 11.17 -1.39 -1.24
N CYS A 5 10.17 -1.73 -2.08
CA CYS A 5 8.89 -1.01 -2.12
C CYS A 5 7.88 -1.52 -1.08
N GLN A 6 8.12 -2.69 -0.47
CA GLN A 6 7.20 -3.30 0.52
C GLN A 6 7.08 -2.46 1.81
N GLY A 7 8.05 -1.60 2.11
CA GLY A 7 8.00 -0.70 3.27
C GLY A 7 7.16 0.56 3.04
N LEU A 8 6.91 0.95 1.79
CA LEU A 8 6.19 2.19 1.47
C LEU A 8 4.75 2.20 2.01
N PRO A 9 3.94 1.13 1.83
CA PRO A 9 2.58 1.11 2.36
C PRO A 9 2.52 1.25 3.88
N VAL A 10 3.50 0.68 4.59
CA VAL A 10 3.61 0.78 6.06
C VAL A 10 3.89 2.22 6.49
N ILE A 11 4.82 2.91 5.81
CA ILE A 11 5.14 4.32 6.09
C ILE A 11 3.92 5.21 5.84
N ILE A 12 3.21 5.01 4.72
CA ILE A 12 1.99 5.76 4.40
C ILE A 12 0.93 5.52 5.47
N LYS A 13 0.66 4.25 5.83
CA LYS A 13 -0.31 3.90 6.88
C LYS A 13 0.03 4.61 8.20
N LYS A 14 1.30 4.61 8.60
CA LYS A 14 1.74 5.30 9.81
C LYS A 14 1.57 6.82 9.72
N GLY A 15 1.87 7.42 8.57
CA GLY A 15 1.62 8.83 8.32
C GLY A 15 0.13 9.20 8.44
N MET A 16 -0.75 8.37 7.90
CA MET A 16 -2.21 8.57 7.99
C MET A 16 -2.72 8.49 9.43
N GLU A 17 -2.25 7.50 10.20
CA GLU A 17 -2.54 7.37 11.64
C GLU A 17 -2.11 8.62 12.40
N LEU A 18 -0.88 9.09 12.19
CA LEU A 18 -0.34 10.29 12.86
C LEU A 18 -1.06 11.58 12.45
N ALA A 19 -1.51 11.66 11.19
CA ALA A 19 -2.29 12.79 10.68
C ALA A 19 -3.75 12.80 11.17
N GLY A 20 -4.22 11.71 11.80
CA GLY A 20 -5.62 11.56 12.21
C GLY A 20 -6.60 11.59 11.03
N LYS A 21 -6.14 11.22 9.82
CA LYS A 21 -6.95 11.24 8.60
C LYS A 21 -7.30 9.80 8.21
N ARG A 22 -8.58 9.56 7.95
CA ARG A 22 -9.04 8.31 7.33
C ARG A 22 -9.26 8.57 5.85
N VAL A 23 -8.30 8.15 5.04
CA VAL A 23 -8.42 8.18 3.57
C VAL A 23 -8.49 6.73 3.10
N PRO A 24 -9.50 6.35 2.29
CA PRO A 24 -9.58 5.01 1.73
C PRO A 24 -8.38 4.81 0.79
N MET A 25 -7.53 3.84 1.10
CA MET A 25 -6.35 3.50 0.32
C MET A 25 -6.39 2.04 -0.12
N GLU A 26 -5.75 1.78 -1.26
CA GLU A 26 -5.66 0.46 -1.86
C GLU A 26 -4.21 0.21 -2.26
N GLN A 27 -3.70 -0.96 -1.91
CA GLN A 27 -2.39 -1.45 -2.31
C GLN A 27 -2.57 -2.49 -3.40
N ILE A 28 -1.87 -2.32 -4.52
CA ILE A 28 -1.89 -3.25 -5.63
C ILE A 28 -0.45 -3.70 -5.90
N VAL A 29 -0.21 -5.01 -5.83
CA VAL A 29 1.07 -5.60 -6.21
C VAL A 29 0.98 -6.09 -7.63
N ILE A 30 1.90 -5.61 -8.47
CA ILE A 30 1.94 -5.90 -9.90
C ILE A 30 3.21 -6.69 -10.22
N SER A 31 3.09 -7.69 -11.09
CA SER A 31 4.22 -8.42 -11.65
C SER A 31 4.97 -7.56 -12.67
N THR A 32 6.20 -7.93 -13.00
CA THR A 32 6.96 -7.27 -14.06
C THR A 32 6.33 -7.45 -15.45
N ARG A 33 5.39 -8.40 -15.59
CA ARG A 33 4.59 -8.64 -16.80
C ARG A 33 3.25 -7.88 -16.80
N GLY A 34 2.99 -7.08 -15.76
CA GLY A 34 1.74 -6.30 -15.63
C GLY A 34 0.57 -7.08 -15.04
N GLU A 35 0.79 -8.29 -14.53
CA GLU A 35 -0.26 -9.08 -13.87
C GLU A 35 -0.52 -8.53 -12.48
N ILE A 36 -1.78 -8.44 -12.07
CA ILE A 36 -2.13 -8.12 -10.69
C ILE A 36 -1.92 -9.38 -9.85
N LEU A 37 -0.95 -9.33 -8.94
CA LEU A 37 -0.61 -10.42 -8.05
C LEU A 37 -1.43 -10.34 -6.75
N GLU A 38 -1.66 -9.12 -6.25
CA GLU A 38 -2.38 -8.90 -5.00
C GLU A 38 -3.09 -7.54 -5.02
N ARG A 39 -4.23 -7.47 -4.35
CA ARG A 39 -5.03 -6.25 -4.16
C ARG A 39 -5.57 -6.24 -2.74
N GLU A 40 -5.08 -5.30 -1.94
CA GLU A 40 -5.47 -5.14 -0.54
C GLU A 40 -6.08 -3.76 -0.31
N ARG A 41 -7.26 -3.73 0.31
CA ARG A 41 -7.90 -2.48 0.73
C ARG A 41 -7.38 -2.12 2.12
N LEU A 42 -6.45 -1.19 2.18
CA LEU A 42 -5.91 -0.67 3.42
C LEU A 42 -6.91 0.34 3.99
N VAL A 43 -7.77 -0.14 4.88
CA VAL A 43 -8.71 0.73 5.62
C VAL A 43 -7.96 1.32 6.81
N ALA A 44 -7.89 2.65 6.88
CA ALA A 44 -7.36 3.41 8.01
C ALA A 44 -8.45 3.74 9.04
#